data_AF-C4MM53-F1
#
_entry.id   AF-C4MM53-F1
#
_cell.length_a   1.000
_cell.length_b   1.000
_cell.length_c   1.000
_cell.angle_alpha   90.00
_cell.angle_beta   90.00
_cell.angle_gamma   90.00
#
_symmetry.space_group_name_H-M   'P 1'
#
loop_
_entity.id
_entity.type
_entity.pdbx_description
1 polymer ?
#
loop_
_entity_poly.entity_id
_entity_poly.type
_entity_poly.pdbx_seq_one_letter_code
_entity_poly.pdbx_strand_id
1 'polypeptide(L)'
;LASAVPYLGQDMVPWVWGGFSMGNATLSRFFTFHFILPFMIAVLSLLHLIFLHETGSNNPTGLNSDLDKTTFHSFYSYKDVFGFFVLLAILLSLALLFPTALLDPENFIPANPMSTPVHIQPEWYFLFP
;
A
#
# COMPACT_ATOMS: atom_id res chain seq x y z
N LEU A 1 13.18 13.16 5.75
CA LEU A 1 12.61 12.56 6.98
C LEU A 1 13.67 11.85 7.81
N ALA A 2 14.39 10.85 7.28
CA ALA A 2 15.42 10.13 8.05
C ALA A 2 16.57 11.04 8.56
N SER A 3 16.88 12.14 7.87
CA SER A 3 17.86 13.14 8.33
C SER A 3 17.49 13.80 9.66
N ALA A 4 16.23 13.77 10.08
CA ALA A 4 15.78 14.35 11.33
C ALA A 4 16.08 13.47 12.57
N VAL A 5 16.56 12.23 12.37
CA VAL A 5 16.98 11.36 13.48
C VAL A 5 18.23 11.96 14.14
N PRO A 6 18.19 12.29 15.45
CA PRO A 6 19.35 12.86 16.14
C PRO A 6 20.58 11.95 16.05
N TYR A 7 21.75 12.57 15.84
CA TYR A 7 23.07 11.93 15.72
C TYR A 7 23.26 11.04 14.48
N LEU A 8 22.28 10.21 14.11
CA LEU A 8 22.41 9.21 13.05
C LEU A 8 21.86 9.67 11.69
N GLY A 9 20.98 10.66 11.66
CA GLY A 9 20.22 11.02 10.45
C GLY A 9 21.10 11.40 9.25
N GLN A 10 22.25 12.04 9.49
CA GLN A 10 23.18 12.44 8.45
C GLN A 10 23.86 11.25 7.77
N ASP A 11 24.06 10.14 8.49
CA ASP A 11 24.64 8.91 7.93
C ASP A 11 23.56 8.00 7.32
N MET A 12 22.35 7.99 7.91
CA MET A 12 21.24 7.17 7.44
C MET A 12 20.81 7.53 6.02
N VAL A 13 20.79 8.81 5.66
CA VAL A 13 20.29 9.26 4.36
C VAL A 13 21.18 8.78 3.19
N PRO A 14 22.51 9.03 3.18
CA PRO A 14 23.40 8.49 2.17
C PRO A 14 23.46 6.95 2.18
N TRP A 15 23.30 6.32 3.35
CA TRP A 15 23.22 4.87 3.45
C TRP A 15 21.99 4.32 2.70
N VAL A 16 20.82 4.94 2.88
CA VAL A 16 19.58 4.58 2.15
C VAL A 16 19.73 4.88 0.66
N TRP A 17 20.30 6.02 0.27
CA TRP A 17 20.46 6.38 -1.14
C TRP A 17 21.54 5.55 -1.85
N GLY A 18 22.58 5.12 -1.14
CA GLY A 18 23.75 4.48 -1.74
C GLY A 18 24.71 5.46 -2.39
N GLY A 19 24.71 6.70 -1.92
CA GLY A 19 25.47 7.82 -2.49
C GLY A 19 25.03 9.14 -1.87
N PHE A 20 25.62 10.25 -2.33
CA PHE A 20 25.33 11.59 -1.80
C PHE A 20 23.99 12.17 -2.31
N SER A 21 23.43 11.59 -3.37
CA SER A 21 22.14 11.95 -3.95
C SER A 21 21.43 10.70 -4.47
N MET A 22 20.15 10.84 -4.81
CA MET A 22 19.40 9.77 -5.45
C MET A 22 19.94 9.50 -6.85
N GLY A 23 20.22 8.24 -7.14
CA GLY A 23 20.78 7.82 -8.43
C GLY A 23 20.53 6.34 -8.71
N ASN A 24 21.32 5.74 -9.60
CA ASN A 24 21.12 4.36 -10.04
C ASN A 24 21.15 3.35 -8.86
N ALA A 25 22.07 3.55 -7.91
CA ALA A 25 22.15 2.71 -6.71
C ALA A 25 20.86 2.73 -5.89
N THR A 26 20.16 3.89 -5.83
CA THR A 26 18.87 4.06 -5.14
C THR A 26 17.74 3.38 -5.92
N LEU A 27 17.72 3.51 -7.25
CA LEU A 27 16.67 2.92 -8.07
C LEU A 27 16.72 1.38 -8.02
N SER A 28 17.90 0.77 -8.18
CA SER A 28 18.04 -0.70 -8.16
C SER A 28 17.65 -1.30 -6.80
N ARG A 29 18.02 -0.66 -5.68
CA ARG A 29 17.62 -1.13 -4.35
C ARG A 29 16.13 -0.94 -4.10
N PHE A 30 15.53 0.17 -4.52
CA PHE A 30 14.09 0.41 -4.34
C PHE A 30 13.28 -0.57 -5.15
N PHE A 31 13.71 -0.91 -6.37
CA PHE A 31 13.10 -2.01 -7.13
C PHE A 31 13.19 -3.35 -6.37
N THR A 32 14.37 -3.67 -5.81
CA THR A 32 14.57 -4.90 -5.03
C THR A 32 13.67 -4.94 -3.79
N PHE A 33 13.56 -3.84 -3.05
CA PHE A 33 12.67 -3.73 -1.89
C PHE A 33 11.20 -3.81 -2.30
N HIS A 34 10.80 -3.10 -3.34
CA HIS A 34 9.44 -3.14 -3.89
C HIS A 34 9.06 -4.55 -4.33
N PHE A 35 10.02 -5.34 -4.84
CA PHE A 35 9.77 -6.73 -5.21
C PHE A 35 9.54 -7.62 -4.00
N ILE A 36 10.37 -7.53 -2.95
CA ILE A 36 10.30 -8.43 -1.78
C ILE A 36 9.18 -8.05 -0.79
N LEU A 37 8.86 -6.75 -0.65
CA LEU A 37 7.88 -6.25 0.32
C LEU A 37 6.48 -6.87 0.18
N PRO A 38 5.89 -7.02 -1.02
CA PRO A 38 4.60 -7.68 -1.19
C PRO A 38 4.55 -9.11 -0.64
N PHE A 39 5.64 -9.87 -0.76
CA PHE A 39 5.72 -11.23 -0.20
C PHE A 39 5.79 -11.21 1.32
N MET A 40 6.51 -10.25 1.90
CA MET A 40 6.51 -10.05 3.36
C MET A 40 5.12 -9.66 3.85
N ILE A 41 4.41 -8.78 3.14
CA ILE A 41 3.02 -8.42 3.45
C ILE A 41 2.11 -9.65 3.38
N ALA A 42 2.27 -10.54 2.39
CA ALA A 42 1.49 -11.77 2.30
C ALA A 42 1.68 -12.68 3.53
N VAL A 43 2.92 -12.82 4.04
CA VAL A 43 3.21 -13.56 5.27
C VAL A 43 2.57 -12.89 6.48
N LEU A 44 2.69 -11.57 6.61
CA LEU A 44 2.06 -10.81 7.69
C LEU A 44 0.52 -10.91 7.65
N SER A 45 -0.08 -10.92 6.47
CA SER A 45 -1.53 -11.14 6.28
C SER A 45 -1.96 -12.53 6.73
N LEU A 46 -1.15 -13.57 6.49
CA LEU A 46 -1.44 -14.91 7.02
C LEU A 46 -1.38 -14.94 8.55
N LEU A 47 -0.35 -14.34 9.15
CA LEU A 47 -0.23 -14.23 10.61
C LEU A 47 -1.42 -13.46 11.21
N HIS A 48 -1.83 -12.37 10.55
CA HIS A 48 -3.02 -11.62 10.92
C HIS A 48 -4.28 -12.51 10.93
N LEU A 49 -4.48 -13.33 9.89
CA LEU A 49 -5.63 -14.25 9.81
C LEU A 49 -5.58 -15.36 10.87
N ILE A 50 -4.40 -15.85 11.23
CA ILE A 50 -4.24 -16.82 12.34
C ILE A 50 -4.74 -16.20 13.64
N PHE A 51 -4.27 -15.00 13.99
CA PHE A 51 -4.74 -14.32 15.20
C PHE A 51 -6.22 -13.98 15.16
N LEU A 52 -6.76 -13.62 14.00
CA LEU A 52 -8.20 -13.43 13.82
C LEU A 52 -8.98 -14.73 14.08
N HIS A 53 -8.45 -15.89 13.69
CA HIS A 53 -9.10 -17.18 13.88
C HIS A 53 -9.10 -17.65 15.34
N GLU A 54 -8.18 -17.17 16.18
CA GLU A 54 -8.17 -17.45 17.62
C GLU A 54 -9.38 -16.81 18.35
N THR A 55 -9.79 -15.60 17.94
CA THR A 55 -10.91 -14.87 18.57
C THR A 55 -12.21 -14.93 17.77
N GLY A 56 -12.12 -15.15 16.46
CA GLY A 56 -13.21 -14.94 15.51
C GLY A 56 -13.42 -13.45 15.17
N SER A 57 -14.30 -13.21 14.19
CA SER A 57 -14.68 -11.85 13.76
C SER A 57 -15.57 -11.14 14.77
N ASN A 58 -15.37 -9.83 14.92
CA ASN A 58 -16.33 -8.98 15.60
C ASN A 58 -17.59 -8.75 14.73
N ASN A 59 -18.64 -8.16 15.31
CA ASN A 59 -19.88 -7.83 14.62
C ASN A 59 -20.31 -6.37 14.93
N PRO A 60 -21.25 -5.79 14.17
CA PRO A 60 -21.63 -4.38 14.31
C PRO A 60 -22.17 -3.97 15.69
N THR A 61 -22.69 -4.92 16.47
CA THR A 61 -23.20 -4.63 17.83
C THR A 61 -22.09 -4.64 18.89
N GLY A 62 -20.91 -5.19 18.57
CA GLY A 62 -19.80 -5.36 19.50
C GLY A 62 -20.05 -6.36 20.64
N LEU A 63 -21.19 -7.04 20.65
CA LEU A 63 -21.53 -8.08 21.63
C LEU A 63 -20.96 -9.44 21.19
N ASN A 64 -20.83 -10.39 22.13
CA ASN A 64 -20.41 -11.75 21.78
C ASN A 64 -21.45 -12.42 20.84
N SER A 65 -21.01 -12.88 19.67
CA SER A 65 -21.82 -13.53 18.65
C SER A 65 -21.90 -15.05 18.74
N ASP A 66 -21.32 -15.68 19.76
CA ASP A 66 -21.26 -17.16 19.92
C ASP A 66 -22.64 -17.83 19.85
N LEU A 67 -23.69 -17.15 20.30
CA LEU A 67 -25.07 -17.68 20.30
C LEU A 67 -25.73 -17.68 18.91
N ASP A 68 -25.16 -16.97 17.92
CA ASP A 68 -25.74 -16.79 16.58
C ASP A 68 -24.67 -16.88 15.48
N LYS A 69 -23.81 -17.90 15.58
CA LYS A 69 -22.81 -18.19 14.54
C LYS A 69 -23.44 -18.93 13.36
N THR A 70 -23.06 -18.51 12.16
CA THR A 70 -23.37 -19.22 10.91
C THR A 70 -22.10 -19.75 10.26
N THR A 71 -22.25 -20.75 9.37
CA THR A 71 -21.11 -21.29 8.64
C THR A 71 -20.60 -20.30 7.59
N PHE A 72 -19.27 -20.20 7.42
CA PHE A 72 -18.67 -19.28 6.44
C PHE A 72 -19.16 -19.57 5.02
N HIS A 73 -19.12 -20.85 4.63
CA HIS A 73 -19.77 -21.33 3.42
C HIS A 73 -21.21 -21.74 3.73
N SER A 74 -22.23 -21.36 2.98
CA SER A 74 -22.26 -20.62 1.70
C SER A 74 -22.41 -19.09 1.84
N PHE A 75 -22.73 -18.59 3.04
CA PHE A 75 -23.17 -17.20 3.25
C PHE A 75 -22.10 -16.16 2.89
N TYR A 76 -20.95 -16.21 3.55
CA TYR A 76 -19.89 -15.24 3.33
C TYR A 76 -19.14 -15.51 2.04
N SER A 77 -19.02 -16.77 1.60
CA SER A 77 -18.43 -17.08 0.29
C SER A 77 -19.14 -16.39 -0.88
N TYR A 78 -20.48 -16.45 -0.94
CA TYR A 78 -21.23 -15.77 -2.01
C TYR A 78 -21.20 -14.25 -1.87
N LYS A 79 -21.25 -13.74 -0.63
CA LYS A 79 -21.12 -12.31 -0.34
C LYS A 79 -19.78 -11.76 -0.83
N ASP A 80 -18.69 -12.48 -0.57
CA ASP A 80 -17.33 -12.09 -0.96
C ASP A 80 -17.16 -12.15 -2.49
N VAL A 81 -17.71 -13.17 -3.15
CA VAL A 81 -17.70 -13.25 -4.63
C VAL A 81 -18.43 -12.06 -5.26
N PHE A 82 -19.60 -11.69 -4.71
CA PHE A 82 -20.31 -10.49 -5.19
C PHE A 82 -19.47 -9.23 -4.98
N GLY A 83 -18.90 -9.04 -3.79
CA GLY A 83 -18.01 -7.92 -3.49
C GLY A 83 -16.80 -7.85 -4.42
N PHE A 84 -16.21 -8.99 -4.76
CA PHE A 84 -15.10 -9.09 -5.71
C PHE A 84 -15.49 -8.58 -7.10
N PHE A 85 -16.67 -8.96 -7.62
CA PHE A 85 -17.14 -8.46 -8.91
C PHE A 85 -17.41 -6.95 -8.91
N VAL A 86 -17.92 -6.40 -7.81
CA VAL A 86 -18.10 -4.95 -7.66
C VAL A 86 -16.74 -4.24 -7.68
N LEU A 87 -15.76 -4.72 -6.90
CA LEU A 87 -14.40 -4.19 -6.90
C LEU A 87 -13.77 -4.26 -8.29
N LEU A 88 -13.89 -5.40 -8.96
CA LEU A 88 -13.34 -5.61 -10.31
C LEU A 88 -13.99 -4.66 -11.33
N ALA A 89 -15.30 -4.44 -11.27
CA ALA A 89 -16.00 -3.50 -12.14
C ALA A 89 -15.49 -2.07 -11.96
N ILE A 90 -15.29 -1.63 -10.72
CA ILE A 90 -14.72 -0.30 -10.41
C ILE A 90 -13.28 -0.21 -10.94
N LEU A 91 -12.44 -1.20 -10.66
CA LEU A 91 -11.04 -1.22 -11.13
C LEU A 91 -10.96 -1.18 -12.65
N LEU A 92 -11.76 -1.98 -13.35
CA LEU A 92 -11.81 -1.99 -14.82
C LEU A 92 -12.35 -0.67 -15.37
N SER A 93 -13.36 -0.06 -14.73
CA SER A 93 -13.86 1.25 -15.15
C SER A 93 -12.77 2.32 -15.05
N LEU A 94 -12.00 2.32 -13.97
CA LEU A 94 -10.88 3.24 -13.79
C LEU A 94 -9.78 2.97 -14.83
N ALA A 95 -9.35 1.72 -14.98
CA ALA A 95 -8.25 1.36 -15.87
C ALA A 95 -8.59 1.57 -17.36
N LEU A 96 -9.82 1.30 -17.78
CA LEU A 96 -10.22 1.34 -19.20
C LEU A 96 -10.81 2.68 -19.62
N LEU A 97 -11.53 3.39 -18.74
CA LEU A 97 -12.20 4.65 -19.08
C LEU A 97 -11.44 5.87 -18.56
N PHE A 98 -10.71 5.75 -17.45
CA PHE A 98 -10.06 6.87 -16.76
C PHE A 98 -8.62 6.54 -16.28
N PRO A 99 -7.73 6.00 -17.13
CA PRO A 99 -6.45 5.41 -16.71
C PRO A 99 -5.50 6.39 -16.01
N THR A 100 -5.66 7.69 -16.27
CA THR A 100 -4.80 8.75 -15.72
C THR A 100 -5.48 9.58 -14.62
N ALA A 101 -6.72 9.27 -14.24
CA ALA A 101 -7.49 10.11 -13.32
C ALA A 101 -6.90 10.22 -11.92
N LEU A 102 -6.11 9.22 -11.48
CA LEU A 102 -5.44 9.21 -10.18
C LEU A 102 -3.93 9.45 -10.26
N LEU A 103 -3.41 9.81 -11.45
CA LEU A 103 -1.98 10.07 -11.69
C LEU A 103 -1.69 11.56 -11.76
N ASP A 104 -0.50 11.94 -11.30
CA ASP A 104 0.03 13.27 -11.53
C ASP A 104 0.64 13.38 -12.95
N PRO A 105 0.23 14.35 -13.79
CA PRO A 105 0.81 14.57 -15.11
C PRO A 105 2.34 14.75 -15.11
N GLU A 106 2.92 15.25 -14.02
CA GLU A 106 4.37 15.49 -13.92
C GLU A 106 5.19 14.18 -13.96
N ASN A 107 4.59 13.05 -13.56
CA ASN A 107 5.25 11.73 -13.60
C ASN A 107 5.44 11.18 -15.03
N PHE A 108 4.87 11.82 -16.05
CA PHE A 108 5.16 11.51 -17.46
C PHE A 108 6.41 12.21 -17.99
N ILE A 109 6.98 13.15 -17.23
CA ILE A 109 8.22 13.85 -17.57
C ILE A 109 9.39 13.08 -16.93
N PRO A 110 10.44 12.71 -17.69
CA PRO A 110 11.61 12.08 -17.12
C PRO A 110 12.24 12.91 -16.00
N ALA A 111 12.67 12.24 -14.93
CA ALA A 111 13.25 12.91 -13.77
C ALA A 111 14.45 13.80 -14.15
N ASN A 112 14.44 15.04 -13.68
CA ASN A 112 15.54 15.99 -13.84
C ASN A 112 16.07 16.43 -12.46
N PRO A 113 17.26 15.98 -12.04
CA PRO A 113 17.82 16.35 -10.73
C PRO A 113 18.04 17.87 -10.52
N MET A 114 18.08 18.65 -11.61
CA MET A 114 18.33 20.09 -11.57
C MET A 114 17.05 20.94 -11.52
N SER A 115 15.87 20.31 -11.61
CA SER A 115 14.60 21.03 -11.65
C SER A 115 13.56 20.31 -10.80
N THR A 116 13.06 21.01 -9.79
CA THR A 116 11.89 20.57 -9.03
C THR A 116 10.63 21.13 -9.67
N PRO A 117 9.58 20.33 -9.84
CA PRO A 117 8.30 20.87 -10.29
C PRO A 117 7.70 21.87 -9.30
N VAL A 118 6.86 22.78 -9.81
CA VAL A 118 6.34 23.92 -9.03
C VAL A 118 5.33 23.47 -7.97
N HIS A 119 4.54 22.44 -8.26
CA HIS A 119 3.49 21.92 -7.39
C HIS A 119 3.75 20.46 -6.98
N ILE A 120 4.99 20.16 -6.56
CA ILE A 120 5.36 18.82 -6.10
C ILE A 120 4.45 18.34 -4.96
N GLN A 121 3.85 17.17 -5.14
CA GLN A 121 2.94 16.54 -4.18
C GLN A 121 3.11 15.01 -4.23
N PRO A 122 2.83 14.29 -3.13
CA PRO A 122 2.76 12.84 -3.18
C PRO A 122 1.44 12.39 -3.82
N GLU A 123 1.31 11.09 -4.07
CA GLU A 123 0.07 10.51 -4.53
C GLU A 123 -1.08 10.73 -3.52
N TRP A 124 -2.31 10.72 -4.03
CA TRP A 124 -3.52 11.11 -3.30
C TRP A 124 -3.72 10.40 -1.95
N TYR A 125 -3.26 9.15 -1.82
CA TYR A 125 -3.38 8.35 -0.60
C TYR A 125 -2.38 8.75 0.51
N PHE A 126 -1.50 9.72 0.26
CA PHE A 126 -0.58 10.30 1.24
C PHE A 126 -0.86 11.78 1.57
N LEU A 127 -1.94 12.37 1.05
CA LEU A 127 -2.24 13.80 1.26
C LEU A 127 -2.79 14.13 2.64
N PHE A 128 -3.25 13.13 3.40
CA PHE A 128 -3.80 13.33 4.73
C PHE A 128 -2.74 13.08 5.83
N PRO A 129 -2.79 13.84 6.94
CA PRO A 129 -1.84 13.73 8.05
C PRO A 129 -2.03 12.50 8.93
#